data_AF-A0A1G7W6F5-F1
#
_entry.id   AF-A0A1G7W6F5-F1
#
_cell.length_a   1.000
_cell.length_b   1.000
_cell.length_c   1.000
_cell.angle_alpha   90.00
_cell.angle_beta   90.00
_cell.angle_gamma   90.00
#
_symmetry.space_group_name_H-M   'P 1'
#
loop_
_entity.id
_entity.type
_entity.pdbx_description
1 polymer ?
#
loop_
_entity_poly.entity_id
_entity_poly.type
_entity_poly.pdbx_seq_one_letter_code
_entity_poly.pdbx_strand_id
1 'polypeptide(L)'
;MRPSRPFPCAVCLLAAALVLARPVAADESDLVKVNQGYAAYASGDFATARAIWEPLANQGDGWAQYYMGLMYEAGQGVPRDDRAALDWYLKAANSRQRFVEGSRLIGHPDAKFRAGLFHYLGRGTEPDPYKAFNLWSSAGGRGHAEALYNLAVLMETSEDRKLQSDRLAWEYYHLAAEQGHPEALAQRDRLGGRLSENEIREAREAAARERQRMGIPAQVAVP
;
A
#
# COMPACT_ATOMS: atom_id res chain seq x y z
N MET A 1 23.88 -29.30 72.95
CA MET A 1 24.83 -28.21 72.70
C MET A 1 24.48 -27.56 71.37
N ARG A 2 24.07 -26.29 71.39
CA ARG A 2 23.98 -25.43 70.19
C ARG A 2 25.10 -24.38 70.29
N PRO A 3 25.95 -24.29 69.27
CA PRO A 3 26.46 -23.01 68.77
C PRO A 3 26.08 -22.93 67.27
N SER A 4 26.00 -21.81 66.55
CA SER A 4 26.33 -20.41 66.74
C SER A 4 25.76 -19.70 65.48
N ARG A 5 25.31 -18.44 65.59
CA ARG A 5 25.15 -17.52 64.44
C ARG A 5 26.23 -16.44 64.59
N PRO A 6 26.87 -15.95 63.51
CA PRO A 6 26.47 -14.65 62.95
C PRO A 6 26.63 -14.47 61.41
N PHE A 7 25.98 -13.40 60.90
CA PHE A 7 25.95 -12.78 59.55
C PHE A 7 27.32 -12.17 59.10
N PRO A 8 27.53 -11.40 57.98
CA PRO A 8 26.87 -11.16 56.65
C PRO A 8 27.89 -11.04 55.43
N CYS A 9 27.42 -10.50 54.26
CA CYS A 9 28.15 -9.90 53.09
C CYS A 9 28.60 -10.87 51.97
N ALA A 10 28.51 -10.61 50.65
CA ALA A 10 28.47 -9.37 49.89
C ALA A 10 27.82 -9.56 48.47
N VAL A 11 27.08 -8.53 48.03
CA VAL A 11 27.11 -7.87 46.71
C VAL A 11 27.16 -8.74 45.43
N CYS A 12 26.08 -8.70 44.65
CA CYS A 12 26.14 -8.21 43.26
C CYS A 12 24.76 -7.78 42.75
N LEU A 13 24.59 -6.46 42.66
CA LEU A 13 23.53 -5.75 41.97
C LEU A 13 23.57 -6.08 40.48
N LEU A 14 22.47 -6.53 39.90
CA LEU A 14 22.09 -6.25 38.51
C LEU A 14 20.56 -6.36 38.41
N ALA A 15 19.87 -5.35 38.93
CA ALA A 15 18.51 -5.07 38.48
C ALA A 15 18.64 -4.55 37.05
N ALA A 16 18.58 -5.45 36.07
CA ALA A 16 18.34 -5.07 34.70
C ALA A 16 16.94 -4.46 34.65
N ALA A 17 16.88 -3.12 34.70
CA ALA A 17 15.71 -2.37 34.33
C ALA A 17 15.47 -2.65 32.86
N LEU A 18 14.69 -3.69 32.58
CA LEU A 18 14.07 -3.89 31.29
C LEU A 18 13.14 -2.69 31.12
N VAL A 19 13.66 -1.62 30.51
CA VAL A 19 12.83 -0.57 29.93
C VAL A 19 12.07 -1.28 28.82
N LEU A 20 10.93 -1.88 29.20
CA LEU A 20 9.89 -2.23 28.27
C LEU A 20 9.53 -0.90 27.62
N ALA A 21 10.09 -0.64 26.45
CA ALA A 21 9.56 0.36 25.56
C ALA A 21 8.09 0.01 25.42
N ARG A 22 7.24 0.80 26.11
CA ARG A 22 5.80 0.65 26.01
C ARG A 22 5.49 0.66 24.52
N PRO A 23 4.75 -0.32 23.98
CA PRO A 23 4.26 -0.18 22.62
C PRO A 23 3.49 1.13 22.61
N VAL A 24 3.94 2.11 21.80
CA VAL A 24 3.21 3.35 21.59
C VAL A 24 1.84 2.92 21.09
N ALA A 25 0.86 2.97 21.99
CA ALA A 25 -0.53 2.97 21.58
C ALA A 25 -0.64 4.27 20.78
N ALA A 26 -0.84 4.16 19.45
CA ALA A 26 -1.28 5.30 18.67
C ALA A 26 -2.56 5.77 19.37
N ASP A 27 -2.47 6.91 20.03
CA ASP A 27 -3.56 7.48 20.78
C ASP A 27 -4.68 7.78 19.78
N GLU A 28 -5.95 7.60 20.17
CA GLU A 28 -7.12 7.95 19.36
C GLU A 28 -7.02 9.42 18.86
N SER A 29 -6.25 10.23 19.58
CA SER A 29 -5.86 11.60 19.21
C SER A 29 -5.08 11.72 17.90
N ASP A 30 -4.27 10.75 17.47
CA ASP A 30 -3.46 10.86 16.25
C ASP A 30 -4.31 10.67 14.98
N LEU A 31 -5.28 9.76 14.99
CA LEU A 31 -6.25 9.62 13.90
C LEU A 31 -7.11 10.88 13.74
N VAL A 32 -7.54 11.46 14.87
CA VAL A 32 -8.28 12.74 14.88
C VAL A 32 -7.44 13.87 14.28
N LYS A 33 -6.14 13.95 14.60
CA LYS A 33 -5.23 14.93 14.00
C LYS A 33 -5.07 14.73 12.49
N VAL A 34 -4.92 13.49 12.01
CA VAL A 34 -4.85 13.23 10.56
C VAL A 34 -6.09 13.76 9.83
N ASN A 35 -7.29 13.55 10.40
CA ASN A 35 -8.54 14.04 9.84
C ASN A 35 -8.65 15.58 9.84
N GLN A 36 -8.10 16.25 10.86
CA GLN A 36 -8.00 17.72 10.88
C GLN A 36 -7.08 18.23 9.77
N GLY A 37 -5.93 17.58 9.55
CA GLY A 37 -5.03 17.88 8.43
C GLY A 37 -5.74 17.73 7.08
N TYR A 38 -6.57 16.70 6.93
CA TYR A 38 -7.37 16.49 5.71
C TYR A 38 -8.37 17.63 5.48
N ALA A 39 -9.08 18.06 6.52
CA ALA A 39 -10.02 19.18 6.41
C ALA A 39 -9.31 20.48 5.98
N ALA A 40 -8.13 20.77 6.55
CA ALA A 40 -7.30 21.90 6.14
C ALA A 40 -6.87 21.77 4.66
N TYR A 41 -6.37 20.61 4.25
CA TYR A 41 -5.98 20.32 2.88
C TYR A 41 -7.13 20.50 1.88
N ALA A 42 -8.33 19.98 2.20
CA ALA A 42 -9.52 20.10 1.37
C ALA A 42 -10.00 21.55 1.22
N SER A 43 -9.74 22.41 2.22
CA SER A 43 -10.02 23.85 2.17
C SER A 43 -8.94 24.67 1.43
N GLY A 44 -7.85 24.04 0.99
CA GLY A 44 -6.71 24.72 0.37
C GLY A 44 -5.73 25.35 1.35
N ASP A 45 -5.93 25.19 2.67
CA ASP A 45 -4.98 25.60 3.70
C ASP A 45 -3.86 24.56 3.85
N PHE A 46 -2.99 24.52 2.85
CA PHE A 46 -1.87 23.59 2.80
C PHE A 46 -0.83 23.86 3.88
N ALA A 47 -0.74 25.09 4.40
CA ALA A 47 0.20 25.43 5.48
C ALA A 47 -0.21 24.73 6.78
N THR A 48 -1.50 24.83 7.14
CA THR A 48 -2.05 24.13 8.30
C THR A 48 -2.03 22.61 8.12
N ALA A 49 -2.39 22.12 6.93
CA ALA A 49 -2.30 20.68 6.63
C ALA A 49 -0.88 20.14 6.85
N ARG A 50 0.15 20.85 6.34
CA ARG A 50 1.56 20.47 6.55
C ARG A 50 1.94 20.50 8.02
N ALA A 51 1.58 21.57 8.74
CA ALA A 51 1.90 21.71 10.15
C ALA A 51 1.34 20.57 11.01
N ILE A 52 0.19 19.99 10.61
CA ILE A 52 -0.43 18.85 11.27
C ILE A 52 0.24 17.53 10.84
N TRP A 53 0.42 17.30 9.54
CA TRP A 53 0.89 16.00 9.04
C TRP A 53 2.39 15.80 9.14
N GLU A 54 3.22 16.82 9.00
CA GLU A 54 4.69 16.69 9.08
C GLU A 54 5.17 16.00 10.38
N PRO A 55 4.74 16.39 11.60
CA PRO A 55 5.15 15.69 12.81
C PRO A 55 4.65 14.25 12.88
N LEU A 56 3.45 13.96 12.38
CA LEU A 56 2.88 12.60 12.35
C LEU A 56 3.61 11.71 11.34
N ALA A 57 3.91 12.26 10.16
CA ALA A 57 4.64 11.57 9.11
C ALA A 57 6.06 11.19 9.57
N ASN A 58 6.70 12.08 10.33
CA ASN A 58 8.01 11.84 10.97
C ASN A 58 7.94 10.78 12.07
N GLN A 59 6.78 10.56 12.70
CA GLN A 59 6.56 9.49 13.67
C GLN A 59 6.20 8.15 13.03
N GLY A 60 6.07 8.09 11.70
CA GLY A 60 5.76 6.85 10.99
C GLY A 60 4.28 6.65 10.67
N ASP A 61 3.43 7.66 10.86
CA ASP A 61 2.03 7.55 10.49
C ASP A 61 1.88 7.46 8.96
N GLY A 62 1.40 6.32 8.48
CA GLY A 62 1.26 6.04 7.05
C GLY A 62 0.30 6.96 6.29
N TRP A 63 -0.73 7.53 6.94
CA TRP A 63 -1.67 8.44 6.30
C TRP A 63 -1.02 9.80 6.11
N ALA A 64 -0.41 10.32 7.18
CA ALA A 64 0.36 11.56 7.12
C ALA A 64 1.51 11.45 6.10
N GLN A 65 2.23 10.32 6.06
CA GLN A 65 3.26 10.07 5.04
C GLN A 65 2.68 10.07 3.62
N TYR A 66 1.53 9.44 3.41
CA TYR A 66 0.85 9.46 2.11
C TYR A 66 0.47 10.88 1.68
N TYR A 67 -0.12 11.67 2.58
CA TYR A 67 -0.50 13.05 2.29
C TYR A 67 0.70 13.96 2.07
N MET A 68 1.80 13.78 2.81
CA MET A 68 3.05 14.47 2.50
C MET A 68 3.53 14.15 1.08
N GLY A 69 3.43 12.89 0.64
CA GLY A 69 3.71 12.51 -0.75
C GLY A 69 2.86 13.27 -1.77
N LEU A 70 1.55 13.38 -1.54
CA LEU A 70 0.64 14.14 -2.40
C LEU A 70 1.00 15.64 -2.46
N MET A 71 1.36 16.23 -1.31
CA MET A 71 1.73 17.64 -1.24
C MET A 71 3.01 17.93 -2.04
N TYR A 72 4.03 17.08 -1.94
CA TYR A 72 5.24 17.19 -2.76
C TYR A 72 4.99 16.90 -4.25
N GLU A 73 4.12 15.96 -4.58
CA GLU A 73 3.73 15.66 -5.97
C GLU A 73 3.03 16.87 -6.62
N ALA A 74 2.13 17.53 -5.90
CA ALA A 74 1.32 18.64 -6.41
C ALA A 74 1.98 20.02 -6.23
N GLY A 75 3.02 20.13 -5.40
CA GLY A 75 3.60 21.42 -5.02
C GLY A 75 2.68 22.26 -4.12
N GLN A 76 1.89 21.61 -3.27
CA GLN A 76 0.89 22.25 -2.41
C GLN A 76 1.44 22.46 -1.01
N GLY A 77 1.66 23.72 -0.61
CA GLY A 77 2.26 24.06 0.69
C GLY A 77 3.75 23.69 0.82
N VAL A 78 4.33 23.06 -0.19
CA VAL A 78 5.76 22.75 -0.36
C VAL A 78 6.11 22.90 -1.84
N PRO A 79 7.37 23.23 -2.21
CA PRO A 79 7.80 23.16 -3.60
C PRO A 79 7.61 21.74 -4.16
N ARG A 80 7.18 21.64 -5.43
CA ARG A 80 7.04 20.34 -6.08
C ARG A 80 8.38 19.61 -6.13
N ASP A 81 8.40 18.37 -5.69
CA ASP A 81 9.57 17.50 -5.70
C ASP A 81 9.13 16.04 -5.85
N ASP A 82 9.27 15.52 -7.07
CA ASP A 82 8.85 14.15 -7.39
C ASP A 82 9.71 13.09 -6.66
N ARG A 83 10.97 13.40 -6.30
CA ARG A 83 11.80 12.46 -5.55
C ARG A 83 11.38 12.41 -4.08
N ALA A 84 11.13 13.57 -3.47
CA ALA A 84 10.60 13.63 -2.11
C ALA A 84 9.21 12.95 -2.04
N ALA A 85 8.34 13.17 -3.03
CA ALA A 85 7.04 12.52 -3.11
C ALA A 85 7.16 10.99 -3.14
N LEU A 86 8.05 10.46 -4.00
CA LEU A 86 8.32 9.02 -4.07
C LEU A 86 8.81 8.47 -2.73
N ASP A 87 9.75 9.14 -2.08
CA ASP A 87 10.28 8.71 -0.79
C ASP A 87 9.17 8.65 0.28
N TRP A 88 8.25 9.61 0.29
CA TRP A 88 7.10 9.61 1.19
C TRP A 88 6.09 8.49 0.88
N TYR A 89 5.78 8.26 -0.40
CA TYR A 89 4.92 7.15 -0.79
C TYR A 89 5.53 5.79 -0.43
N LEU A 90 6.84 5.59 -0.60
CA LEU A 90 7.52 4.36 -0.21
C LEU A 90 7.53 4.17 1.31
N LYS A 91 7.67 5.24 2.10
CA LYS A 91 7.52 5.16 3.56
C LYS A 91 6.10 4.74 3.94
N ALA A 92 5.07 5.38 3.38
CA ALA A 92 3.67 5.05 3.63
C ALA A 92 3.32 3.61 3.20
N ALA A 93 3.85 3.16 2.06
CA ALA A 93 3.70 1.80 1.52
C ALA A 93 4.33 0.72 2.42
N ASN A 94 5.34 1.08 3.22
CA ASN A 94 6.03 0.18 4.16
C ASN A 94 5.59 0.38 5.62
N SER A 95 4.77 1.39 5.90
CA SER A 95 4.30 1.68 7.25
C SER A 95 3.48 0.51 7.80
N ARG A 96 3.74 0.15 9.06
CA ARG A 96 2.90 -0.78 9.82
C ARG A 96 1.83 0.03 10.54
N GLN A 97 0.71 0.29 9.88
CA GLN A 97 -0.45 0.79 10.60
C GLN A 97 -1.18 -0.36 11.29
N ARG A 98 -1.47 -0.18 12.57
CA ARG A 98 -2.39 -1.04 13.32
C ARG A 98 -3.79 -0.45 13.12
N PHE A 99 -4.57 -1.05 12.23
CA PHE A 99 -6.01 -0.81 12.21
C PHE A 99 -6.59 -1.38 13.51
N VAL A 100 -7.54 -0.66 14.12
CA VAL A 100 -8.24 -1.11 15.32
C VAL A 100 -9.00 -2.42 14.97
N GLU A 101 -8.70 -3.44 15.77
CA GLU A 101 -9.15 -4.84 15.83
C GLU A 101 -9.53 -5.58 14.52
N GLY A 102 -8.71 -6.58 14.15
CA GLY A 102 -9.01 -7.58 13.10
C GLY A 102 -8.06 -7.59 11.89
N SER A 103 -7.16 -6.61 11.72
CA SER A 103 -6.26 -6.61 10.55
C SER A 103 -4.87 -6.05 10.82
N ARG A 104 -3.85 -6.81 10.43
CA ARG A 104 -2.46 -6.36 10.32
C ARG A 104 -2.29 -5.79 8.90
N LEU A 105 -2.59 -4.52 8.71
CA LEU A 105 -2.34 -3.86 7.43
C LEU A 105 -0.83 -3.60 7.29
N ILE A 106 -0.24 -4.11 6.21
CA ILE A 106 1.14 -3.78 5.82
C ILE A 106 1.02 -2.83 4.63
N GLY A 107 1.16 -1.53 4.92
CA GLY A 107 1.18 -0.47 3.91
C GLY A 107 -0.18 -0.02 3.39
N HIS A 108 -0.26 1.27 3.08
CA HIS A 108 -1.42 1.92 2.45
C HIS A 108 -1.54 1.51 0.97
N PRO A 109 -2.64 0.88 0.51
CA PRO A 109 -2.81 0.48 -0.89
C PRO A 109 -2.62 1.64 -1.87
N ASP A 110 -3.16 2.82 -1.57
CA ASP A 110 -3.02 3.98 -2.44
C ASP A 110 -1.58 4.52 -2.48
N ALA A 111 -0.80 4.38 -1.39
CA ALA A 111 0.61 4.75 -1.41
C ALA A 111 1.42 3.80 -2.29
N LYS A 112 1.13 2.49 -2.24
CA LYS A 112 1.71 1.51 -3.15
C LYS A 112 1.32 1.80 -4.59
N PHE A 113 0.06 2.16 -4.83
CA PHE A 113 -0.41 2.54 -6.16
C PHE A 113 0.35 3.76 -6.71
N ARG A 114 0.44 4.84 -5.92
CA ARG A 114 1.19 6.06 -6.26
C ARG A 114 2.67 5.78 -6.49
N ALA A 115 3.32 5.04 -5.60
CA ALA A 115 4.73 4.65 -5.78
C ALA A 115 4.93 3.80 -7.04
N GLY A 116 4.00 2.90 -7.35
CA GLY A 116 4.01 2.12 -8.58
C GLY A 116 3.92 2.99 -9.83
N LEU A 117 3.06 4.01 -9.81
CA LEU A 117 2.96 4.99 -10.89
C LEU A 117 4.25 5.79 -11.08
N PHE A 118 4.91 6.20 -9.99
CA PHE A 118 6.19 6.90 -10.07
C PHE A 118 7.29 6.03 -10.66
N HIS A 119 7.36 4.76 -10.27
CA HIS A 119 8.30 3.82 -10.87
C HIS A 119 7.97 3.52 -12.34
N TYR A 120 6.70 3.39 -12.72
CA TYR A 120 6.31 3.17 -14.11
C TYR A 120 6.71 4.37 -15.00
N LEU A 121 6.44 5.59 -14.53
CA LEU A 121 6.71 6.83 -15.29
C LEU A 121 8.15 7.34 -15.17
N GLY A 122 8.97 6.79 -14.27
CA GLY A 122 10.29 7.35 -13.96
C GLY A 122 10.21 8.74 -13.31
N ARG A 123 9.22 8.98 -12.45
CA ARG A 123 9.11 10.25 -11.69
C ARG A 123 9.93 10.14 -10.42
N GLY A 124 10.91 11.04 -10.26
CA GLY A 124 11.81 11.03 -9.10
C GLY A 124 12.79 9.84 -9.04
N THR A 125 12.80 8.98 -10.06
CA THR A 125 13.62 7.77 -10.19
C THR A 125 13.68 7.34 -11.65
N GLU A 126 14.55 6.39 -12.01
CA GLU A 126 14.53 5.78 -13.35
C GLU A 126 13.28 4.89 -13.53
N PRO A 127 12.69 4.82 -14.75
CA PRO A 127 11.59 3.91 -15.02
C PRO A 127 11.91 2.46 -14.64
N ASP A 128 11.03 1.86 -13.86
CA ASP A 128 11.16 0.49 -13.34
C ASP A 128 9.78 -0.20 -13.35
N PRO A 129 9.36 -0.77 -14.51
CA PRO A 129 8.07 -1.44 -14.63
C PRO A 129 7.96 -2.68 -13.73
N TYR A 130 9.08 -3.31 -13.36
CA TYR A 130 9.07 -4.46 -12.44
C TYR A 130 8.73 -4.04 -11.01
N LYS A 131 9.28 -2.92 -10.53
CA LYS A 131 8.85 -2.34 -9.24
C LYS A 131 7.41 -1.90 -9.28
N ALA A 132 6.97 -1.26 -10.37
CA ALA A 132 5.57 -0.88 -10.56
C ALA A 132 4.64 -2.10 -10.46
N PHE A 133 4.97 -3.19 -11.16
CA PHE A 133 4.26 -4.45 -11.11
C PHE A 133 4.11 -4.99 -9.67
N ASN A 134 5.21 -5.03 -8.91
CA ASN A 134 5.18 -5.55 -7.55
C ASN A 134 4.35 -4.68 -6.60
N LEU A 135 4.45 -3.36 -6.72
CA LEU A 135 3.69 -2.41 -5.92
C LEU A 135 2.20 -2.47 -6.24
N TRP A 136 1.82 -2.49 -7.51
CA TRP A 136 0.43 -2.61 -7.94
C TRP A 136 -0.16 -3.98 -7.62
N SER A 137 0.60 -5.07 -7.76
CA SER A 137 0.15 -6.41 -7.33
C SER A 137 -0.18 -6.43 -5.84
N SER A 138 0.66 -5.79 -5.02
CA SER A 138 0.41 -5.69 -3.58
C SER A 138 -0.78 -4.79 -3.23
N ALA A 139 -1.03 -3.73 -4.00
CA ALA A 139 -2.20 -2.86 -3.81
C ALA A 139 -3.50 -3.54 -4.25
N GLY A 140 -3.50 -4.20 -5.41
CA GLY A 140 -4.65 -4.91 -5.97
C GLY A 140 -5.15 -6.05 -5.08
N GLY A 141 -4.23 -6.76 -4.42
CA GLY A 141 -4.57 -7.76 -3.41
C GLY A 141 -5.36 -7.24 -2.21
N ARG A 142 -5.36 -5.92 -1.99
CA ARG A 142 -6.06 -5.24 -0.89
C ARG A 142 -7.29 -4.46 -1.34
N GLY A 143 -7.81 -4.73 -2.55
CA GLY A 143 -9.03 -4.07 -3.04
C GLY A 143 -8.80 -2.84 -3.92
N HIS A 144 -7.55 -2.55 -4.32
CA HIS A 144 -7.26 -1.39 -5.17
C HIS A 144 -7.48 -1.73 -6.65
N ALA A 145 -8.72 -1.61 -7.12
CA ALA A 145 -9.13 -1.98 -8.48
C ALA A 145 -8.31 -1.26 -9.58
N GLU A 146 -7.98 0.02 -9.38
CA GLU A 146 -7.14 0.80 -10.31
C GLU A 146 -5.71 0.23 -10.44
N ALA A 147 -5.19 -0.40 -9.39
CA ALA A 147 -3.85 -0.99 -9.44
C ALA A 147 -3.86 -2.24 -10.31
N LEU A 148 -4.92 -3.06 -10.22
CA LEU A 148 -5.14 -4.20 -11.11
C LEU A 148 -5.35 -3.75 -12.55
N TYR A 149 -6.07 -2.66 -12.78
CA TYR A 149 -6.21 -2.08 -14.11
C TYR A 149 -4.85 -1.67 -14.70
N ASN A 150 -4.02 -0.99 -13.92
CA ASN A 150 -2.68 -0.60 -14.36
C ASN A 150 -1.76 -1.81 -14.61
N LEU A 151 -1.91 -2.90 -13.86
CA LEU A 151 -1.22 -4.17 -14.18
C LEU A 151 -1.67 -4.72 -15.53
N ALA A 152 -2.97 -4.69 -15.82
CA ALA A 152 -3.49 -5.16 -17.10
C ALA A 152 -2.92 -4.35 -18.27
N VAL A 153 -2.90 -3.02 -18.15
CA VAL A 153 -2.28 -2.11 -19.13
C VAL A 153 -0.79 -2.39 -19.28
N LEU A 154 -0.07 -2.60 -18.18
CA LEU A 154 1.35 -2.96 -18.21
C LEU A 154 1.60 -4.29 -18.95
N MET A 155 0.73 -5.29 -18.75
CA MET A 155 0.84 -6.56 -19.47
C MET A 155 0.51 -6.41 -20.95
N GLU A 156 -0.52 -5.63 -21.30
CA GLU A 156 -0.92 -5.40 -22.69
C GLU A 156 0.14 -4.64 -23.50
N THR A 157 0.89 -3.76 -22.83
CA THR A 157 1.91 -2.93 -23.47
C THR A 157 3.32 -3.53 -23.44
N SER A 158 3.54 -4.65 -22.72
CA SER A 158 4.84 -5.31 -22.72
C SER A 158 5.13 -6.00 -24.05
N GLU A 159 6.41 -6.03 -24.45
CA GLU A 159 6.83 -6.61 -25.74
C GLU A 159 6.75 -8.15 -25.80
N ASP A 160 6.25 -8.80 -24.74
CA ASP A 160 6.17 -10.25 -24.63
C ASP A 160 5.09 -10.82 -25.57
N ARG A 161 5.54 -11.53 -26.63
CA ARG A 161 4.77 -12.35 -27.60
C ARG A 161 3.25 -12.18 -27.47
N LYS A 162 2.75 -11.10 -28.07
CA LYS A 162 1.38 -10.56 -28.26
C LYS A 162 0.16 -11.39 -27.79
N LEU A 163 0.15 -12.72 -27.91
CA LEU A 163 -0.92 -13.60 -27.41
C LEU A 163 -0.83 -13.88 -25.89
N GLN A 164 0.37 -14.10 -25.36
CA GLN A 164 0.56 -14.34 -23.93
C GLN A 164 0.27 -13.08 -23.11
N SER A 165 0.63 -11.91 -23.67
CA SER A 165 0.31 -10.59 -23.15
C SER A 165 -1.21 -10.34 -23.11
N ASP A 166 -1.95 -10.63 -24.18
CA ASP A 166 -3.42 -10.47 -24.21
C ASP A 166 -4.11 -11.30 -23.12
N ARG A 167 -3.67 -12.56 -22.91
CA ARG A 167 -4.24 -13.43 -21.86
C ARG A 167 -3.96 -12.88 -20.46
N LEU A 168 -2.71 -12.48 -20.19
CA LEU A 168 -2.34 -11.88 -18.90
C LEU A 168 -3.07 -10.56 -18.64
N ALA A 169 -3.19 -9.70 -19.64
CA ALA A 169 -3.95 -8.46 -19.53
C ALA A 169 -5.44 -8.76 -19.26
N TRP A 170 -6.02 -9.75 -19.94
CA TRP A 170 -7.38 -10.20 -19.67
C TRP A 170 -7.58 -10.62 -18.22
N GLU A 171 -6.64 -11.38 -17.65
CA GLU A 171 -6.67 -11.83 -16.24
C GLU A 171 -6.78 -10.63 -15.28
N TYR A 172 -5.92 -9.63 -15.44
CA TYR A 172 -5.92 -8.46 -14.56
C TYR A 172 -7.11 -7.52 -14.79
N TYR A 173 -7.57 -7.33 -16.04
CA TYR A 173 -8.82 -6.60 -16.29
C TYR A 173 -10.02 -7.32 -15.67
N HIS A 174 -10.05 -8.66 -15.72
CA HIS A 174 -11.10 -9.44 -15.05
C HIS A 174 -11.09 -9.21 -13.53
N LEU A 175 -9.93 -9.28 -12.88
CA LEU A 175 -9.80 -9.00 -11.44
C LEU A 175 -10.17 -7.55 -11.08
N ALA A 176 -9.78 -6.58 -11.90
CA ALA A 176 -10.14 -5.18 -11.70
C ALA A 176 -11.65 -4.95 -11.81
N ALA A 177 -12.32 -5.59 -12.78
CA ALA A 177 -13.77 -5.53 -12.94
C ALA A 177 -14.50 -6.16 -11.74
N GLU A 178 -14.00 -7.26 -11.20
CA GLU A 178 -14.48 -7.86 -9.94
C GLU A 178 -14.20 -7.01 -8.69
N GLN A 179 -13.47 -5.91 -8.83
CA GLN A 179 -13.34 -4.92 -7.76
C GLN A 179 -14.07 -3.61 -8.10
N GLY A 180 -14.89 -3.61 -9.16
CA GLY A 180 -15.73 -2.49 -9.54
C GLY A 180 -15.04 -1.42 -10.38
N HIS A 181 -13.87 -1.70 -10.99
CA HIS A 181 -13.23 -0.73 -11.88
C HIS A 181 -14.12 -0.45 -13.11
N PRO A 182 -14.47 0.83 -13.39
CA PRO A 182 -15.51 1.18 -14.36
C PRO A 182 -15.17 0.78 -15.79
N GLU A 183 -13.89 0.85 -16.18
CA GLU A 183 -13.46 0.58 -17.56
C GLU A 183 -12.98 -0.86 -17.76
N ALA A 184 -12.73 -1.60 -16.68
CA ALA A 184 -12.01 -2.87 -16.77
C ALA A 184 -12.85 -3.94 -17.48
N LEU A 185 -14.17 -3.91 -17.30
CA LEU A 185 -15.10 -4.82 -17.97
C LEU A 185 -15.03 -4.69 -19.49
N ALA A 186 -15.04 -3.44 -20.00
CA ALA A 186 -14.97 -3.17 -21.43
C ALA A 186 -13.63 -3.61 -22.04
N GLN A 187 -12.51 -3.36 -21.34
CA GLN A 187 -11.19 -3.78 -21.82
C GLN A 187 -11.02 -5.31 -21.80
N ARG A 188 -11.50 -5.97 -20.74
CA ARG A 188 -11.58 -7.44 -20.67
C ARG A 188 -12.33 -8.01 -21.85
N ASP A 189 -13.50 -7.47 -22.17
CA ASP A 189 -14.35 -7.98 -23.24
C ASP A 189 -13.75 -7.71 -24.64
N ARG A 190 -13.11 -6.55 -24.84
CA ARG A 190 -12.33 -6.24 -26.05
C ARG A 190 -11.24 -7.29 -26.29
N LEU A 191 -10.46 -7.64 -25.25
CA LEU A 191 -9.44 -8.67 -25.36
C LEU A 191 -10.03 -10.07 -25.53
N GLY A 192 -11.17 -10.36 -24.90
CA GLY A 192 -11.90 -11.62 -25.07
C GLY A 192 -12.26 -11.90 -26.52
N GLY A 193 -12.57 -10.87 -27.33
CA GLY A 193 -12.81 -11.03 -28.77
C GLY A 193 -11.59 -11.47 -29.60
N ARG A 194 -10.38 -11.41 -29.03
CA ARG A 194 -9.12 -11.84 -29.67
C ARG A 194 -8.67 -13.23 -29.21
N LEU A 195 -9.31 -13.79 -28.18
CA LEU A 195 -8.96 -15.05 -27.54
C LEU A 195 -9.98 -16.13 -27.91
N SER A 196 -9.53 -17.37 -28.04
CA SER A 196 -10.41 -18.53 -28.15
C SER A 196 -11.14 -18.81 -26.84
N GLU A 197 -12.24 -19.56 -26.90
CA GLU A 197 -12.96 -20.01 -25.70
C GLU A 197 -12.06 -20.77 -24.72
N ASN A 198 -11.12 -21.56 -25.25
CA ASN A 198 -10.15 -22.29 -24.44
C ASN A 198 -9.18 -21.33 -23.72
N GLU A 199 -8.68 -20.30 -24.40
CA GLU A 199 -7.78 -19.31 -23.80
C GLU A 199 -8.48 -18.46 -22.75
N ILE A 200 -9.75 -18.09 -22.98
CA ILE A 200 -10.57 -17.39 -21.98
C ILE A 200 -10.79 -18.28 -20.75
N ARG A 201 -11.04 -19.57 -20.94
CA ARG A 201 -11.18 -20.52 -19.82
C ARG A 201 -9.88 -20.60 -19.01
N GLU A 202 -8.74 -20.74 -19.68
CA GLU A 202 -7.43 -20.75 -19.02
C GLU A 202 -7.13 -19.43 -18.29
N ALA A 203 -7.48 -18.29 -18.89
CA ALA A 203 -7.33 -16.97 -18.27
C ALA A 203 -8.18 -16.84 -17.01
N ARG A 204 -9.44 -17.30 -17.03
CA ARG A 204 -10.30 -17.31 -15.83
C ARG A 204 -9.72 -18.17 -14.72
N GLU A 205 -9.22 -19.36 -15.04
CA GLU A 205 -8.56 -20.23 -14.08
C GLU A 205 -7.28 -19.58 -13.50
N ALA A 206 -6.50 -18.89 -14.35
CA ALA A 206 -5.32 -18.15 -13.92
C ALA A 206 -5.67 -16.96 -13.01
N ALA A 207 -6.67 -16.17 -13.38
CA ALA A 207 -7.20 -15.08 -12.55
C ALA A 207 -7.71 -15.60 -11.19
N ALA A 208 -8.37 -16.76 -11.15
CA ALA A 208 -8.80 -17.36 -9.88
C ALA A 208 -7.61 -17.78 -8.98
N ARG A 209 -6.55 -18.35 -9.57
CA ARG A 209 -5.30 -18.65 -8.83
C ARG A 209 -4.64 -17.38 -8.32
N GLU A 210 -4.60 -16.35 -9.16
CA GLU A 210 -3.99 -15.07 -8.84
C GLU A 210 -4.76 -14.32 -7.76
N ARG A 211 -6.09 -14.35 -7.81
CA ARG A 211 -6.99 -13.88 -6.75
C ARG A 211 -6.64 -14.51 -5.40
N GLN A 212 -6.49 -15.84 -5.38
CA GLN A 212 -6.12 -16.58 -4.18
C GLN A 212 -4.72 -16.20 -3.67
N ARG A 213 -3.74 -16.08 -4.59
CA ARG A 213 -2.36 -15.66 -4.28
C ARG A 213 -2.33 -14.27 -3.64
N MET A 214 -3.13 -13.34 -4.17
CA MET A 214 -3.20 -11.96 -3.71
C MET A 214 -4.08 -11.75 -2.47
N GLY A 215 -4.90 -12.74 -2.10
CA GLY A 215 -5.83 -12.64 -0.97
C GLY A 215 -7.07 -11.78 -1.26
N ILE A 216 -7.43 -11.63 -2.54
CA ILE A 216 -8.62 -10.88 -2.95
C ILE A 216 -9.87 -11.73 -2.59
N PRO A 217 -10.86 -11.19 -1.86
CA PRO A 217 -12.07 -11.93 -1.55
C PRO A 217 -12.83 -12.29 -2.82
N ALA A 218 -13.32 -13.52 -2.91
CA ALA A 218 -14.21 -13.90 -4.00
C ALA A 218 -15.50 -13.08 -3.91
N GLN A 219 -15.93 -12.49 -5.03
CA GLN A 219 -17.28 -11.95 -5.09
C GLN A 219 -18.28 -13.10 -4.88
N VAL A 220 -19.25 -12.89 -3.99
CA VAL A 220 -20.42 -13.76 -3.92
C VAL A 220 -21.17 -13.52 -5.22
N ALA A 221 -21.39 -14.56 -6.01
CA ALA A 221 -22.25 -14.47 -7.19
C ALA A 221 -23.60 -13.90 -6.73
N VAL A 222 -23.94 -12.70 -7.18
CA VAL A 222 -25.30 -12.21 -7.00
C VAL A 222 -26.17 -13.06 -7.95
N PRO A 223 -27.17 -13.79 -7.42
CA PRO A 223 -27.99 -14.71 -8.21
C PRO A 223 -28.76 -14.04 -9.34
#